data_AF-A0AAN0NK59-F1
#
_entry.id   AF-A0AAN0NK59-F1
#
_cell.length_a   1.000
_cell.length_b   1.000
_cell.length_c   1.000
_cell.angle_alpha   90.00
_cell.angle_beta   90.00
_cell.angle_gamma   90.00
#
_symmetry.space_group_name_H-M   'P 1'
#
loop_
_entity.id
_entity.type
_entity.pdbx_description
1 polymer ?
#
loop_
_entity_poly.entity_id
_entity_poly.type
_entity_poly.pdbx_seq_one_letter_code
_entity_poly.pdbx_strand_id
1 'polypeptide(L)'
;MLKTSLMQTTMMAGVLSVAALAQTTAAYAEEVTLRAMDGSSDITANLMDFDGNRYTLETAIGEIQIDASQVECIAGACPTEAAEPRHGQRF
;
A
#
# COMPACT_ATOMS: atom_id res chain seq x y z
N MET A 1 -6.79 8.74 21.18
CA MET A 1 -7.19 10.10 21.60
C MET A 1 -6.50 10.43 22.90
N LEU A 2 -5.80 11.58 22.92
CA LEU A 2 -5.24 12.26 24.09
C LEU A 2 -3.96 11.70 24.74
N LYS A 3 -2.84 12.28 24.30
CA LYS A 3 -1.69 12.84 25.05
C LYS A 3 -0.54 12.90 24.02
N THR A 4 0.08 14.04 23.75
CA THR A 4 0.89 14.75 24.74
C THR A 4 1.06 16.22 24.34
N SER A 5 0.65 17.09 25.27
CA SER A 5 1.31 18.34 25.70
C SER A 5 1.61 19.40 24.63
N LEU A 6 0.84 20.49 24.51
CA LEU A 6 0.85 21.68 25.39
C LEU A 6 2.25 22.19 25.73
N MET A 7 2.42 23.50 25.49
CA MET A 7 3.33 24.42 26.19
C MET A 7 4.81 24.32 25.71
N GLN A 8 5.53 25.38 25.33
CA GLN A 8 5.46 26.81 25.66
C GLN A 8 6.01 27.64 24.48
N THR A 9 5.25 28.57 23.91
CA THR A 9 5.31 30.02 24.19
C THR A 9 6.71 30.65 24.10
N THR A 10 6.86 31.50 23.06
CA THR A 10 7.67 32.74 22.99
C THR A 10 9.19 32.68 23.18
N MET A 11 9.94 33.02 22.10
CA MET A 11 10.89 34.16 22.14
C MET A 11 11.28 34.66 20.72
N MET A 12 10.83 35.89 20.47
CA MET A 12 11.41 37.03 19.74
C MET A 12 12.01 36.92 18.32
N ALA A 13 11.43 37.82 17.50
CA ALA A 13 12.03 38.62 16.42
C ALA A 13 12.40 37.92 15.10
N GLY A 14 11.49 38.01 14.13
CA GLY A 14 11.79 37.75 12.73
C GLY A 14 10.54 37.38 11.94
N VAL A 15 9.96 38.35 11.25
CA VAL A 15 8.82 38.18 10.35
C VAL A 15 9.24 37.28 9.17
N LEU A 16 8.61 36.10 9.03
CA LEU A 16 7.98 35.61 7.81
C LEU A 16 7.26 34.28 8.14
N SER A 17 5.94 34.34 8.22
CA SER A 17 5.08 33.18 8.42
C SER A 17 5.16 32.26 7.19
N VAL A 18 6.09 31.31 7.19
CA VAL A 18 6.04 30.19 6.25
C VAL A 18 5.01 29.20 6.80
N ALA A 19 3.75 29.41 6.43
CA ALA A 19 2.70 28.43 6.67
C ALA A 19 3.04 27.16 5.89
N ALA A 20 3.68 26.20 6.57
CA ALA A 20 3.99 24.89 6.00
C ALA A 20 2.67 24.18 5.70
N LEU A 21 2.29 24.15 4.43
CA LEU A 21 1.19 23.35 3.91
C LEU A 21 1.59 21.87 4.09
N ALA A 22 1.18 21.27 5.19
CA ALA A 22 1.22 19.84 5.39
C ALA A 22 0.22 19.22 4.41
N GLN A 23 0.72 18.85 3.23
CA GLN A 23 -0.05 18.13 2.22
C GLN A 23 -0.27 16.71 2.75
N THR A 24 -1.45 16.45 3.30
CA THR A 24 -1.88 15.09 3.63
C THR A 24 -2.18 14.37 2.33
N THR A 25 -1.22 13.59 1.83
CA THR A 25 -1.49 12.64 0.75
C THR A 25 -2.43 11.59 1.31
N ALA A 26 -3.68 11.59 0.84
CA ALA A 26 -4.58 10.47 1.09
C ALA A 26 -3.95 9.24 0.42
N ALA A 27 -3.57 8.25 1.24
CA ALA A 27 -3.23 6.94 0.71
C ALA A 27 -4.52 6.34 0.16
N TYR A 28 -4.66 6.31 -1.16
CA TYR A 28 -5.72 5.55 -1.80
C TYR A 28 -5.32 4.09 -1.65
N ALA A 29 -6.01 3.35 -0.79
CA ALA A 29 -5.89 1.89 -0.77
C ALA A 29 -6.39 1.40 -2.14
N GLU A 30 -5.51 0.79 -2.92
CA GLU A 30 -5.84 0.39 -4.28
C GLU A 30 -6.46 -1.00 -4.24
N GLU A 31 -7.76 -1.08 -4.57
CA GLU A 31 -8.49 -2.35 -4.59
C GLU A 31 -8.06 -3.17 -5.82
N VAL A 32 -7.88 -4.48 -5.62
CA VAL A 32 -7.53 -5.44 -6.66
C VAL A 32 -8.52 -6.61 -6.65
N THR A 33 -8.86 -7.10 -7.85
CA THR A 33 -9.66 -8.31 -8.01
C THR A 33 -8.81 -9.41 -8.61
N LEU A 34 -8.65 -10.49 -7.84
CA LEU A 34 -7.89 -11.67 -8.18
C LEU A 34 -8.84 -12.85 -8.40
N ARG A 35 -8.74 -13.52 -9.54
CA ARG A 35 -9.46 -14.75 -9.85
C ARG A 35 -8.60 -15.94 -9.52
N ALA A 36 -9.13 -16.93 -8.81
CA ALA A 36 -8.40 -18.18 -8.62
C ALA A 36 -8.23 -18.92 -9.95
N MET A 37 -7.04 -19.49 -10.21
CA MET A 37 -6.72 -20.21 -11.46
C MET A 37 -7.56 -21.47 -11.67
N ASP A 38 -8.12 -22.02 -10.59
CA ASP A 38 -9.06 -23.13 -10.63
C ASP A 38 -10.49 -22.69 -11.03
N GLY A 39 -10.70 -21.39 -11.26
CA GLY A 39 -12.00 -20.80 -11.61
C GLY A 39 -13.01 -20.85 -10.47
N SER A 40 -12.59 -21.16 -9.25
CA SER A 40 -13.48 -21.39 -8.12
C SER A 40 -14.19 -20.12 -7.68
N SER A 41 -13.50 -18.98 -7.64
CA SER A 41 -14.01 -17.71 -7.14
C SER A 41 -13.09 -16.52 -7.46
N ASP A 42 -13.68 -15.32 -7.36
CA ASP A 42 -12.97 -14.04 -7.42
C ASP A 42 -12.85 -13.44 -6.02
N ILE A 43 -11.71 -12.83 -5.73
CA ILE A 43 -11.39 -12.19 -4.46
C ILE A 43 -11.12 -10.72 -4.74
N THR A 44 -11.86 -9.84 -4.09
CA THR A 44 -11.64 -8.39 -4.14
C THR A 44 -11.14 -7.93 -2.78
N ALA A 45 -9.98 -7.28 -2.75
CA ALA A 45 -9.33 -6.82 -1.52
C ALA A 45 -8.43 -5.61 -1.79
N ASN A 46 -7.97 -4.95 -0.72
CA ASN A 46 -7.02 -3.84 -0.82
C ASN A 46 -5.61 -4.39 -1.05
N LEU A 47 -4.98 -4.04 -2.17
CA LEU A 47 -3.58 -4.37 -2.42
C LEU A 47 -2.67 -3.47 -1.57
N MET A 48 -1.87 -4.10 -0.73
CA MET A 48 -0.85 -3.39 0.05
C MET A 48 0.51 -3.42 -0.66
N ASP A 49 0.91 -4.59 -1.17
CA ASP A 49 2.21 -4.80 -1.80
C ASP A 49 2.21 -6.00 -2.76
N PHE A 50 3.09 -5.96 -3.76
CA PHE A 50 3.35 -7.07 -4.67
C PHE A 50 4.85 -7.21 -4.95
N ASP A 51 5.43 -8.36 -4.59
CA ASP A 51 6.86 -8.62 -4.73
C ASP A 51 7.25 -9.36 -6.03
N GLY A 52 6.28 -9.63 -6.92
CA GLY A 52 6.46 -10.43 -8.14
C GLY A 52 6.04 -11.90 -7.98
N ASN A 53 5.98 -12.41 -6.75
CA ASN A 53 5.61 -13.78 -6.42
C ASN A 53 4.36 -13.85 -5.56
N ARG A 54 4.05 -12.79 -4.81
CA ARG A 54 3.01 -12.81 -3.78
C ARG A 54 2.31 -11.47 -3.67
N TYR A 55 0.98 -11.52 -3.65
CA TYR A 55 0.12 -10.40 -3.32
C TYR A 55 -0.05 -10.32 -1.81
N THR A 56 0.26 -9.17 -1.23
CA THR A 56 -0.07 -8.85 0.17
C THR A 56 -1.33 -7.99 0.16
N LEU A 57 -2.41 -8.51 0.73
CA LEU A 57 -3.74 -7.91 0.68
C LEU A 57 -4.25 -7.61 2.08
N GLU A 58 -4.84 -6.44 2.27
CA GLU A 58 -5.60 -6.13 3.46
C GLU A 58 -7.06 -6.58 3.30
N THR A 59 -7.54 -7.34 4.28
CA THR A 59 -8.93 -7.82 4.36
C THR A 59 -9.55 -7.45 5.69
N ALA A 60 -10.86 -7.65 5.83
CA ALA A 60 -11.57 -7.43 7.09
C ALA A 60 -11.05 -8.27 8.27
N ILE A 61 -10.38 -9.40 8.00
CA ILE A 61 -9.85 -10.31 9.02
C ILE A 61 -8.38 -9.97 9.35
N GLY A 62 -7.73 -9.15 8.51
CA GLY A 62 -6.34 -8.78 8.62
C GLY A 62 -5.61 -8.91 7.29
N GLU A 63 -4.28 -8.85 7.35
CA GLU A 63 -3.40 -9.03 6.20
C GLU A 63 -3.36 -10.51 5.79
N ILE A 64 -3.53 -10.77 4.50
CA ILE A 64 -3.35 -12.08 3.89
C ILE A 64 -2.32 -12.01 2.78
N GLN A 65 -1.70 -13.15 2.50
CA GLN A 65 -0.74 -13.29 1.43
C GLN A 65 -1.14 -14.40 0.47
N ILE A 66 -1.17 -14.10 -0.82
CA ILE A 66 -1.59 -15.03 -1.88
C ILE A 66 -0.47 -15.15 -2.90
N ASP A 67 -0.12 -16.39 -3.27
CA ASP A 67 0.88 -16.64 -4.31
C ASP A 67 0.33 -16.29 -5.70
N ALA A 68 1.09 -15.51 -6.46
CA ALA A 68 0.72 -15.04 -7.79
C ALA A 68 0.52 -16.17 -8.80
N SER A 69 1.13 -17.34 -8.59
CA SER A 69 0.96 -18.50 -9.48
C SER A 69 -0.43 -19.15 -9.38
N GLN A 70 -1.17 -18.87 -8.31
CA GLN A 70 -2.48 -19.48 -8.04
C GLN A 70 -3.66 -18.58 -8.45
N VAL A 71 -3.39 -17.33 -8.82
CA VAL A 71 -4.41 -16.32 -9.10
C VAL A 71 -4.09 -15.49 -10.34
N GLU A 72 -5.12 -15.08 -11.06
CA GLU A 72 -5.05 -14.16 -12.19
C GLU A 72 -5.56 -12.80 -11.74
N CYS A 73 -4.80 -11.73 -11.97
CA CYS A 73 -5.32 -10.39 -11.73
C CYS A 73 -6.22 -9.97 -12.89
N ILE A 74 -7.49 -9.71 -12.61
CA ILE A 74 -8.51 -9.45 -13.65
C ILE A 74 -9.03 -8.01 -13.65
N ALA A 75 -8.85 -7.25 -12.56
CA ALA A 75 -9.26 -5.85 -12.46
C ALA A 75 -8.57 -5.13 -11.30
N GLY A 76 -8.59 -3.78 -11.33
CA GLY A 76 -8.07 -2.93 -10.26
C GLY A 76 -6.56 -2.69 -10.36
N ALA A 77 -5.87 -2.77 -9.22
CA ALA A 77 -4.43 -2.54 -9.04
C ALA A 77 -3.53 -3.64 -9.65
N CYS A 78 -3.80 -4.10 -10.87
CA CYS A 78 -3.03 -5.19 -11.47
C CYS A 78 -1.61 -4.75 -11.82
N PRO A 79 -0.57 -5.44 -11.30
CA PRO A 79 0.80 -5.08 -11.60
C PRO A 79 1.11 -5.41 -13.08
N THR A 80 1.34 -4.38 -13.88
CA THR A 80 1.62 -4.54 -15.32
C THR A 80 3.09 -4.91 -15.59
N GLU A 81 4.00 -4.63 -14.64
CA GLU A 81 5.46 -4.72 -14.84
C GLU A 81 6.19 -5.67 -13.86
N ALA A 82 5.50 -6.28 -12.91
CA ALA A 82 6.15 -7.09 -11.86
C ALA A 82 6.56 -8.51 -12.30
N ALA A 83 6.76 -8.71 -13.60
CA ALA A 83 7.50 -9.85 -14.15
C ALA A 83 8.98 -9.47 -14.39
N GLU A 84 9.53 -8.52 -13.63
CA GLU A 84 10.94 -8.17 -13.73
C GLU A 84 11.78 -9.34 -13.16
N PRO A 85 12.62 -10.00 -13.96
CA PRO A 85 13.36 -11.18 -13.53
C PRO A 85 14.44 -10.80 -12.54
N ARG A 86 14.55 -11.55 -11.43
CA ARG A 86 15.52 -11.39 -10.33
C ARG A 86 16.95 -11.05 -10.80
N HIS A 87 17.28 -9.76 -10.90
CA HIS A 87 18.65 -9.28 -11.13
C HIS A 87 19.45 -9.28 -9.82
N GLY A 88 19.77 -10.48 -9.28
CA GLY A 88 20.57 -10.50 -8.04
C GLY A 88 20.97 -11.83 -7.40
N GLN A 89 20.73 -12.99 -8.00
CA GLN A 89 21.29 -14.23 -7.44
C GLN A 89 22.61 -14.59 -8.12
N ARG A 90 23.68 -14.15 -7.46
CA ARG A 90 25.08 -14.49 -7.75
C ARG A 90 25.29 -16.00 -7.62
N PHE A 91 26.05 -16.57 -8.56
CA PHE A 91 26.95 -17.72 -8.33
C PHE A 91 28.37 -17.28 -8.69
#